data_AF-S9UH66-F1
#
_entry.id   AF-S9UH66-F1
#
_cell.length_a   1.000
_cell.length_b   1.000
_cell.length_c   1.000
_cell.angle_alpha   90.00
_cell.angle_beta   90.00
_cell.angle_gamma   90.00
#
_symmetry.space_group_name_H-M   'P 1'
#
loop_
_entity.id
_entity.type
_entity.pdbx_description
1 polymer ?
#
loop_
_entity_poly.entity_id
_entity_poly.type
_entity_poly.pdbx_seq_one_letter_code
_entity_poly.pdbx_strand_id
1 'polypeptide(L)'
;MLRCSPVLLRVQSHQKKRALHPNAGTRYGRVYNRGFVRYGFGGFGMSVYSTKKDRRFTVEPMLEKPLYGSLSPEGGLSPTTKALSPNFRAFALADGGVLFLHPSHRQVMQWGQAVLQEETKATGMTAFDEMVNSRLQSMIADNTIENTAITHWRRQHMWNLVKSHGRLQRRWGTPDFVKGARSTLYNN
;
A
#
# COMPACT_ATOMS: atom_id res chain seq x y z
N MET A 1 43.63 -4.96 61.90
CA MET A 1 44.04 -3.55 61.71
C MET A 1 44.06 -3.26 60.22
N LEU A 2 42.97 -2.72 59.66
CA LEU A 2 42.92 -2.37 58.24
C LEU A 2 43.18 -0.87 58.10
N ARG A 3 44.34 -0.54 57.51
CA ARG A 3 44.77 0.82 57.20
C ARG A 3 44.10 1.33 55.92
N CYS A 4 43.95 2.64 55.90
CA CYS A 4 43.20 3.48 54.99
C CYS A 4 43.75 3.51 53.54
N SER A 5 42.85 3.56 52.57
CA SER A 5 42.90 4.57 51.48
C SER A 5 41.54 4.66 50.75
N PRO A 6 40.88 5.83 50.74
CA PRO A 6 39.71 6.08 49.91
C PRO A 6 40.14 6.66 48.56
N VAL A 7 39.55 6.17 47.46
CA VAL A 7 39.42 6.95 46.22
C VAL A 7 37.97 6.89 45.81
N LEU A 8 37.19 7.85 46.30
CA LEU A 8 35.89 8.18 45.72
C LEU A 8 35.99 9.58 45.15
N LEU A 9 35.99 9.62 43.82
CA LEU A 9 35.88 10.81 43.01
C LEU A 9 34.69 11.65 43.47
N ARG A 10 34.98 12.94 43.73
CA ARG A 10 33.99 13.98 43.96
C ARG A 10 33.02 14.05 42.79
N VAL A 11 31.73 13.85 43.08
CA VAL A 11 30.65 14.55 42.37
C VAL A 11 29.85 15.32 43.41
N GLN A 12 30.33 16.53 43.68
CA GLN A 12 29.52 17.67 44.08
C GLN A 12 28.74 18.12 42.82
N SER A 13 27.49 18.56 42.85
CA SER A 13 26.71 19.04 43.97
C SER A 13 25.26 19.38 43.57
N HIS A 14 24.43 19.50 44.60
CA HIS A 14 23.27 20.39 44.71
C HIS A 14 22.06 20.14 43.81
N GLN A 15 21.06 19.47 44.39
CA GLN A 15 19.79 20.14 44.67
C GLN A 15 19.07 19.48 45.87
N LYS A 16 19.23 20.11 47.04
CA LYS A 16 18.25 20.00 48.13
C LYS A 16 17.04 20.85 47.73
N LYS A 17 15.88 20.23 47.51
CA LYS A 17 14.60 20.78 47.99
C LYS A 17 13.73 19.65 48.53
N ARG A 18 13.37 19.81 49.80
CA ARG A 18 12.35 19.04 50.52
C ARG A 18 11.00 19.34 49.88
N ALA A 19 10.30 18.31 49.43
CA ALA A 19 8.85 18.29 49.38
C ALA A 19 8.42 16.98 50.03
N LEU A 20 7.59 17.09 51.08
CA LEU A 20 6.96 15.96 51.73
C LEU A 20 6.20 15.14 50.67
N HIS A 21 6.51 13.86 50.60
CA HIS A 21 5.80 12.91 49.77
C HIS A 21 4.34 12.85 50.23
N PRO A 22 3.33 12.90 49.35
CA PRO A 22 1.91 12.84 49.74
C PRO A 22 1.47 11.44 50.22
N ASN A 23 2.39 10.65 50.77
CA ASN A 23 2.14 9.37 51.42
C ASN A 23 2.35 9.46 52.95
N ALA A 24 2.06 10.62 53.53
CA ALA A 24 1.71 10.68 54.95
C ALA A 24 0.23 10.23 55.08
N GLY A 25 0.01 8.92 55.07
CA GLY A 25 -1.35 8.37 55.12
C GLY A 25 -1.39 6.86 54.96
N THR A 26 -1.05 6.16 56.05
CA THR A 26 -1.60 4.88 56.55
C THR A 26 -1.89 3.72 55.58
N ARG A 27 -1.28 2.57 55.94
CA ARG A 27 -1.79 1.19 55.84
C ARG A 27 -3.28 1.12 55.43
N TYR A 28 -3.58 0.68 54.22
CA TYR A 28 -4.65 -0.26 53.81
C TYR A 28 -4.77 -0.16 52.27
N GLY A 29 -4.70 -1.31 51.60
CA GLY A 29 -4.65 -1.40 50.15
C GLY A 29 -5.94 -0.93 49.45
N ARG A 30 -5.86 -0.89 48.10
CA ARG A 30 -6.89 -0.43 47.15
C ARG A 30 -6.97 1.11 47.22
N VAL A 31 -6.44 1.86 46.27
CA VAL A 31 -7.09 2.13 44.98
C VAL A 31 -6.05 2.61 43.94
N TYR A 32 -5.26 1.71 43.35
CA TYR A 32 -4.39 2.07 42.21
C TYR A 32 -5.18 2.27 40.90
N ASN A 33 -6.44 1.84 40.84
CA ASN A 33 -7.25 1.87 39.61
C ASN A 33 -8.11 3.13 39.41
N ARG A 34 -8.41 3.94 40.44
CA ARG A 34 -9.24 5.15 40.23
C ARG A 34 -8.48 6.27 39.52
N GLY A 35 -7.18 6.42 39.76
CA GLY A 35 -6.36 7.42 39.09
C GLY A 35 -6.16 7.14 37.60
N PHE A 36 -6.01 5.85 37.24
CA PHE A 36 -5.81 5.42 35.85
C PHE A 36 -7.07 5.63 34.99
N VAL A 37 -8.25 5.36 35.55
CA VAL A 37 -9.54 5.50 34.86
C VAL A 37 -9.99 6.96 34.73
N ARG A 38 -9.63 7.85 35.67
CA ARG A 38 -10.06 9.26 35.64
C ARG A 38 -9.17 10.20 34.83
N TYR A 39 -7.88 9.91 34.66
CA TYR A 39 -6.92 10.91 34.17
C TYR A 39 -6.20 10.59 32.85
N GLY A 40 -6.32 9.38 32.29
CA GLY A 40 -5.79 9.00 30.97
C GLY A 40 -4.27 9.23 30.75
N PHE A 41 -3.49 8.16 30.57
CA PHE A 41 -2.08 8.14 30.09
C PHE A 41 -1.02 9.10 30.70
N GLY A 42 -1.36 9.97 31.67
CA GLY A 42 -0.45 10.98 32.22
C GLY A 42 -0.99 11.61 33.50
N GLY A 43 -1.17 10.80 34.56
CA GLY A 43 -1.57 11.31 35.88
C GLY A 43 -0.41 11.95 36.66
N PHE A 44 -0.73 12.84 37.60
CA PHE A 44 0.23 13.45 38.51
C PHE A 44 1.02 12.37 39.27
N GLY A 45 2.35 12.39 39.16
CA GLY A 45 3.26 11.38 39.75
C GLY A 45 3.71 10.28 38.78
N MET A 46 3.19 10.23 37.54
CA MET A 46 3.65 9.31 36.50
C MET A 46 4.78 9.93 35.69
N SER A 47 5.94 9.28 35.60
CA SER A 47 7.06 9.73 34.76
C SER A 47 6.70 9.61 33.27
N VAL A 48 6.84 10.69 32.51
CA VAL A 48 6.59 10.70 31.06
C VAL A 48 7.75 10.00 30.34
N TYR A 49 7.44 8.94 29.60
CA TYR A 49 8.36 8.30 28.66
C TYR A 49 7.86 8.52 27.23
N SER A 50 8.76 8.90 26.31
CA SER A 50 8.42 8.99 24.90
C SER A 50 8.34 7.58 24.32
N THR A 51 7.14 7.12 23.99
CA THR A 51 6.97 5.86 23.26
C THR A 51 7.43 6.04 21.83
N LYS A 52 8.09 5.01 21.28
CA LYS A 52 8.38 4.96 19.85
C LYS A 52 7.05 5.05 19.11
N LYS A 53 6.90 6.08 18.26
CA LYS A 53 5.71 6.25 17.42
C LYS A 53 5.46 4.97 16.62
N ASP A 54 4.22 4.50 16.65
CA ASP A 54 3.80 3.38 15.81
C ASP A 54 3.87 3.80 14.34
N ARG A 55 4.62 3.05 13.54
CA ARG A 55 4.81 3.27 12.10
C ARG A 55 4.23 2.13 11.26
N ARG A 56 3.30 1.37 11.84
CA ARG A 56 2.55 0.33 11.11
C ARG A 56 1.57 0.97 10.11
N PHE A 57 1.23 0.22 9.07
CA PHE A 57 0.12 0.56 8.18
C PHE A 57 -1.18 0.35 8.94
N THR A 58 -1.96 1.41 9.10
CA THR A 58 -3.29 1.36 9.72
C THR A 58 -4.35 1.25 8.64
N VAL A 59 -5.38 0.43 8.86
CA VAL A 59 -6.54 0.33 7.96
C VAL A 59 -7.27 1.66 7.93
N GLU A 60 -7.67 2.11 6.74
CA GLU A 60 -8.48 3.32 6.62
C GLU A 60 -9.81 3.15 7.36
N PRO A 61 -10.25 4.17 8.13
CA PRO A 61 -11.53 4.09 8.82
C PRO A 61 -12.66 4.00 7.79
N MET A 62 -13.58 3.06 7.99
CA MET A 62 -14.78 2.98 7.17
C MET A 62 -15.71 4.15 7.48
N LEU A 63 -16.36 4.69 6.44
CA LEU A 63 -17.46 5.64 6.63
C LEU A 63 -18.53 5.00 7.52
N GLU A 64 -18.82 5.62 8.66
CA GLU A 64 -19.83 5.15 9.59
C GLU A 64 -21.20 5.15 8.89
N LYS A 65 -21.80 3.97 8.71
CA LYS A 65 -23.20 3.89 8.33
C LYS A 65 -24.05 4.48 9.46
N PRO A 66 -25.13 5.23 9.17
CA PRO A 66 -26.11 5.58 10.20
C PRO A 66 -26.63 4.29 10.88
N LEU A 67 -26.76 4.35 12.21
CA LEU A 67 -27.06 3.26 13.15
C LEU A 67 -28.14 2.25 12.72
N TYR A 68 -29.08 2.66 11.87
CA TYR A 68 -30.20 1.85 11.39
C TYR A 68 -29.79 0.60 10.60
N GLY A 69 -28.66 0.62 9.88
CA GLY A 69 -28.19 -0.55 9.12
C GLY A 69 -27.21 -1.45 9.88
N SER A 70 -26.59 -0.96 10.96
CA SER A 70 -25.52 -1.65 11.69
C SER A 70 -26.05 -2.58 12.80
N LEU A 71 -27.25 -2.27 13.32
CA LEU A 71 -27.89 -3.03 14.41
C LEU A 71 -28.88 -4.09 13.92
N SER A 72 -29.14 -4.16 12.61
CA SER A 72 -30.03 -5.17 12.05
C SER A 72 -29.32 -6.51 11.95
N PRO A 73 -29.87 -7.61 12.51
CA PRO A 73 -29.27 -8.94 12.40
C PRO A 73 -29.22 -9.46 10.95
N GLU A 74 -30.06 -8.92 10.07
CA GLU A 74 -30.15 -9.26 8.65
C GLU A 74 -29.19 -8.41 7.78
N GLY A 75 -28.62 -7.36 8.34
CA GLY A 75 -27.78 -6.40 7.63
C GLY A 75 -26.34 -6.88 7.50
N GLY A 76 -25.87 -7.10 6.27
CA GLY A 76 -24.44 -7.30 6.02
C GLY A 76 -23.60 -6.08 6.43
N LEU A 77 -22.45 -6.33 7.07
CA LEU A 77 -21.55 -5.28 7.55
C LEU A 77 -21.07 -4.36 6.41
N SER A 78 -20.75 -4.92 5.23
CA SER A 78 -20.27 -4.17 4.06
C SER A 78 -21.39 -3.86 3.03
N PRO A 79 -21.66 -2.59 2.69
CA PRO A 79 -22.63 -2.23 1.65
C PRO A 79 -21.96 -2.21 0.26
N THR A 80 -21.66 -3.37 -0.31
CA THR A 80 -20.95 -3.45 -1.59
C THR A 80 -21.92 -3.59 -2.76
N THR A 81 -22.23 -2.49 -3.44
CA THR A 81 -23.01 -2.49 -4.69
C THR A 81 -22.24 -1.74 -5.78
N LYS A 82 -21.83 -2.46 -6.83
CA LYS A 82 -21.00 -1.96 -7.95
C LYS A 82 -21.57 -2.44 -9.29
N ALA A 83 -21.01 -1.93 -10.39
CA ALA A 83 -21.48 -2.21 -11.76
C ALA A 83 -21.56 -3.71 -12.08
N LEU A 84 -20.60 -4.51 -11.63
CA LEU A 84 -20.57 -5.95 -11.86
C LEU A 84 -21.31 -6.77 -10.81
N SER A 85 -21.79 -6.17 -9.70
CA SER A 85 -22.49 -6.91 -8.63
C SER A 85 -23.66 -7.78 -9.15
N PRO A 86 -24.50 -7.32 -10.11
CA PRO A 86 -25.59 -8.16 -10.64
C PRO A 86 -25.11 -9.44 -11.37
N ASN A 87 -23.85 -9.48 -11.80
CA ASN A 87 -23.27 -10.63 -12.50
C ASN A 87 -22.71 -11.68 -11.52
N PHE A 88 -22.59 -11.35 -10.24
CA PHE A 88 -22.20 -12.29 -9.17
C PHE A 88 -23.47 -12.90 -8.57
N ARG A 89 -23.92 -14.00 -9.16
CA ARG A 89 -25.16 -14.68 -8.76
C ARG A 89 -24.86 -15.73 -7.71
N ALA A 90 -25.59 -15.68 -6.60
CA ALA A 90 -25.48 -16.63 -5.51
C ALA A 90 -26.55 -17.72 -5.63
N PHE A 91 -26.14 -18.98 -5.40
CA PHE A 91 -27.02 -20.15 -5.33
C PHE A 91 -26.79 -20.86 -4.01
N ALA A 92 -27.88 -21.31 -3.37
CA ALA A 92 -27.78 -22.10 -2.16
C ALA A 92 -27.36 -23.55 -2.48
N LEU A 93 -26.50 -24.12 -1.65
CA LEU A 93 -26.11 -25.52 -1.70
C LEU A 93 -26.75 -26.30 -0.55
N ALA A 94 -26.94 -27.61 -0.74
CA ALA A 94 -27.61 -28.48 0.23
C ALA A 94 -26.85 -28.64 1.56
N ASP A 95 -25.53 -28.42 1.54
CA ASP A 95 -24.64 -28.42 2.71
C ASP A 95 -24.66 -27.10 3.50
N GLY A 96 -25.47 -26.12 3.07
CA GLY A 96 -25.51 -24.77 3.66
C GLY A 96 -24.48 -23.81 3.07
N GLY A 97 -23.70 -24.23 2.06
CA GLY A 97 -22.80 -23.36 1.32
C GLY A 97 -23.50 -22.45 0.32
N VAL A 98 -22.73 -21.51 -0.25
CA VAL A 98 -23.19 -20.62 -1.34
C VAL A 98 -22.26 -20.78 -2.54
N LEU A 99 -22.82 -21.19 -3.67
CA LEU A 99 -22.12 -21.21 -4.96
C LEU A 99 -22.28 -19.86 -5.65
N PHE A 100 -21.16 -19.25 -6.04
CA PHE A 100 -21.16 -18.03 -6.84
C PHE A 100 -20.90 -18.34 -8.31
N LEU A 101 -21.81 -17.91 -9.17
CA LEU A 101 -21.54 -17.76 -10.60
C LEU A 101 -21.11 -16.33 -10.86
N HIS A 102 -19.93 -16.17 -11.46
CA HIS A 102 -19.35 -14.87 -11.77
C HIS A 102 -18.69 -14.90 -13.15
N PRO A 103 -18.52 -13.73 -13.82
CA PRO A 103 -17.78 -13.67 -15.07
C PRO A 103 -16.32 -14.09 -14.87
N SER A 104 -15.70 -14.60 -15.93
CA SER A 104 -14.27 -14.91 -15.96
C SER A 104 -13.42 -13.63 -15.91
N HIS A 105 -12.14 -13.76 -15.52
CA HIS A 105 -11.19 -12.64 -15.56
C HIS A 105 -11.16 -11.97 -16.93
N ARG A 106 -11.12 -12.77 -18.00
CA ARG A 106 -11.15 -12.27 -19.38
C ARG A 106 -12.38 -11.42 -19.68
N GLN A 107 -13.56 -11.87 -19.28
CA GLN A 107 -14.81 -11.13 -19.50
C GLN A 107 -14.85 -9.81 -18.73
N VAL A 108 -14.32 -9.78 -17.50
CA VAL A 108 -14.21 -8.55 -16.70
C VAL A 108 -13.28 -7.54 -17.38
N MET A 109 -12.13 -8.00 -17.88
CA MET A 109 -11.17 -7.14 -18.58
C MET A 109 -11.73 -6.62 -19.91
N GLN A 110 -12.46 -7.46 -20.66
CA GLN A 110 -13.17 -7.05 -21.88
C GLN A 110 -14.25 -6.01 -21.59
N TRP A 111 -15.00 -6.17 -20.51
CA TRP A 111 -15.99 -5.17 -20.08
C TRP A 111 -15.32 -3.83 -19.75
N GLY A 112 -14.23 -3.84 -18.98
CA GLY A 112 -13.46 -2.63 -18.67
C GLY A 112 -12.89 -1.96 -19.92
N GLN A 113 -12.41 -2.75 -20.87
CA GLN A 113 -11.95 -2.25 -22.17
C GLN A 113 -13.09 -1.61 -22.98
N ALA A 114 -14.29 -2.20 -22.96
CA ALA A 114 -15.46 -1.64 -23.63
C ALA A 114 -15.89 -0.31 -23.01
N VAL A 115 -15.88 -0.20 -21.67
CA VAL A 115 -16.17 1.05 -20.96
C VAL A 115 -15.17 2.15 -21.34
N LEU A 116 -13.86 1.83 -21.36
CA LEU A 116 -12.83 2.78 -21.81
C LEU A 116 -13.06 3.24 -23.25
N GLN A 117 -13.45 2.33 -24.14
CA GLN A 117 -13.76 2.68 -25.53
C GLN A 117 -15.01 3.55 -25.64
N GLU A 118 -16.03 3.33 -24.82
CA GLU A 118 -17.22 4.19 -24.80
C GLU A 118 -16.91 5.60 -24.29
N GLU A 119 -16.12 5.72 -23.23
CA GLU A 119 -15.69 7.00 -22.70
C GLU A 119 -14.85 7.79 -23.72
N THR A 120 -13.87 7.13 -24.33
CA THR A 120 -12.96 7.76 -25.29
C THR A 120 -13.59 8.06 -26.65
N LYS A 121 -14.70 7.41 -27.03
CA LYS A 121 -15.47 7.78 -28.23
C LYS A 121 -16.00 9.22 -28.16
N ALA A 122 -16.35 9.70 -26.97
CA ALA A 122 -16.92 11.04 -26.79
C ALA A 122 -15.87 12.15 -26.79
N THR A 123 -14.69 11.89 -26.25
CA THR A 123 -13.63 12.89 -26.02
C THR A 123 -12.43 12.76 -26.94
N GLY A 124 -12.34 11.66 -27.70
CA GLY A 124 -11.15 11.24 -28.43
C GLY A 124 -10.18 10.45 -27.54
N MET A 125 -9.39 9.56 -28.14
CA MET A 125 -8.39 8.79 -27.39
C MET A 125 -7.15 9.63 -27.09
N THR A 126 -6.72 9.63 -25.83
CA THR A 126 -5.39 10.15 -25.45
C THR A 126 -4.32 9.07 -25.60
N ALA A 127 -3.04 9.48 -25.64
CA ALA A 127 -1.92 8.54 -25.67
C ALA A 127 -1.88 7.61 -24.44
N PHE A 128 -2.41 8.06 -23.31
CA PHE A 128 -2.55 7.23 -22.11
C PHE A 128 -3.63 6.18 -22.31
N ASP A 129 -4.79 6.56 -22.87
CA ASP A 129 -5.89 5.63 -23.13
C ASP A 129 -5.50 4.55 -24.12
N GLU A 130 -4.74 4.90 -25.17
CA GLU A 130 -4.19 3.93 -26.12
C GLU A 130 -3.22 2.95 -25.43
N MET A 131 -2.36 3.46 -24.54
CA MET A 131 -1.47 2.63 -23.74
C MET A 131 -2.25 1.67 -22.85
N VAL A 132 -3.26 2.15 -22.12
CA VAL A 132 -4.12 1.32 -21.26
C VAL A 132 -4.87 0.27 -22.09
N ASN A 133 -5.46 0.67 -23.22
CA ASN A 133 -6.18 -0.23 -24.11
C ASN A 133 -5.27 -1.35 -24.63
N SER A 134 -4.04 -1.03 -25.08
CA SER A 134 -3.07 -2.04 -25.50
C SER A 134 -2.67 -3.00 -24.38
N ARG A 135 -2.57 -2.50 -23.14
CA ARG A 135 -2.25 -3.33 -21.96
C ARG A 135 -3.40 -4.24 -21.56
N LEU A 136 -4.65 -3.76 -21.65
CA LEU A 136 -5.84 -4.59 -21.46
C LEU A 136 -5.89 -5.73 -22.49
N GLN A 137 -5.61 -5.42 -23.77
CA GLN A 137 -5.58 -6.42 -24.83
C GLN A 137 -4.52 -7.49 -24.59
N SER A 138 -3.29 -7.09 -24.20
CA SER A 138 -2.24 -8.07 -23.89
C SER A 138 -2.67 -8.97 -22.74
N MET A 139 -3.16 -8.42 -21.62
CA MET A 139 -3.64 -9.21 -20.48
C MET A 139 -4.83 -10.13 -20.80
N ILE A 140 -5.67 -9.77 -21.78
CA ILE A 140 -6.80 -10.59 -22.23
C ILE A 140 -6.33 -11.79 -23.08
N ALA A 141 -5.29 -11.59 -23.89
CA ALA A 141 -4.78 -12.58 -24.84
C ALA A 141 -3.67 -13.46 -24.27
N ASP A 142 -2.87 -12.92 -23.35
CA ASP A 142 -1.71 -13.59 -22.78
C ASP A 142 -2.15 -14.74 -21.86
N ASN A 143 -1.62 -15.93 -22.14
CA ASN A 143 -1.74 -17.11 -21.28
C ASN A 143 -0.42 -17.38 -20.52
N THR A 144 0.50 -16.41 -20.51
CA THR A 144 1.85 -16.53 -19.94
C THR A 144 2.24 -15.28 -19.17
N ILE A 145 3.25 -15.38 -18.31
CA ILE A 145 3.76 -14.24 -17.54
C ILE A 145 4.84 -13.51 -18.35
N GLU A 146 4.62 -12.23 -18.61
CA GLU A 146 5.62 -11.33 -19.18
C GLU A 146 6.53 -10.78 -18.06
N ASN A 147 7.78 -11.25 -18.00
CA ASN A 147 8.77 -10.83 -17.00
C ASN A 147 9.66 -9.66 -17.46
N THR A 148 9.48 -9.18 -18.68
CA THR A 148 10.29 -8.11 -19.27
C THR A 148 9.59 -6.77 -19.17
N ALA A 149 10.36 -5.69 -19.06
CA ALA A 149 9.81 -4.35 -19.12
C ALA A 149 9.23 -4.07 -20.52
N ILE A 150 7.99 -3.56 -20.60
CA ILE A 150 7.33 -3.18 -21.86
C ILE A 150 8.18 -2.18 -22.67
N THR A 151 8.92 -1.31 -21.99
CA THR A 151 9.80 -0.31 -22.61
C THR A 151 11.03 -0.92 -23.28
N HIS A 152 11.41 -2.15 -22.93
CA HIS A 152 12.59 -2.82 -23.46
C HIS A 152 12.50 -2.98 -24.98
N TRP A 153 11.37 -3.50 -25.47
CA TRP A 153 11.14 -3.66 -26.91
C TRP A 153 11.17 -2.30 -27.63
N ARG A 154 10.53 -1.27 -27.06
CA ARG A 154 10.50 0.08 -27.65
C ARG A 154 11.91 0.66 -27.78
N ARG A 155 12.73 0.58 -26.73
CA ARG A 155 14.13 1.07 -26.74
C ARG A 155 14.97 0.35 -27.78
N GLN A 156 14.88 -0.97 -27.86
CA GLN A 156 15.62 -1.76 -28.84
C GLN A 156 15.23 -1.46 -30.30
N HIS A 157 14.01 -0.96 -30.53
CA HIS A 157 13.47 -0.66 -31.85
C HIS A 157 13.44 0.84 -32.19
N MET A 158 14.01 1.71 -31.35
CA MET A 158 14.06 3.17 -31.61
C MET A 158 14.77 3.53 -32.92
N TRP A 159 15.71 2.70 -33.39
CA TRP A 159 16.41 2.90 -34.65
C TRP A 159 15.49 2.89 -35.89
N ASN A 160 14.28 2.34 -35.78
CA ASN A 160 13.27 2.40 -36.83
C ASN A 160 12.59 3.78 -36.92
N LEU A 161 12.46 4.46 -35.78
CA LEU A 161 11.85 5.79 -35.69
C LEU A 161 12.88 6.88 -35.97
N VAL A 162 14.07 6.76 -35.40
CA VAL A 162 15.16 7.73 -35.56
C VAL A 162 15.94 7.43 -36.83
N LYS A 163 15.71 8.21 -37.88
CA LYS A 163 16.48 8.10 -39.13
C LYS A 163 17.91 8.61 -38.93
N SER A 164 18.88 7.81 -39.33
CA SER A 164 20.26 8.24 -39.48
C SER A 164 20.59 8.49 -40.95
N HIS A 165 21.28 9.59 -41.24
CA HIS A 165 21.78 9.89 -42.58
C HIS A 165 23.14 9.21 -42.85
N GLY A 166 23.44 8.98 -44.13
CA GLY A 166 24.72 8.44 -44.59
C GLY A 166 24.73 6.93 -44.88
N ARG A 167 25.92 6.41 -45.21
CA ARG A 167 26.14 5.02 -45.65
C ARG A 167 25.96 3.97 -44.54
N LEU A 168 25.93 4.40 -43.27
CA LEU A 168 25.80 3.54 -42.08
C LEU A 168 24.36 3.51 -41.53
N GLN A 169 23.37 3.80 -42.37
CA GLN A 169 21.97 3.69 -41.97
C GLN A 169 21.60 2.22 -41.72
N ARG A 170 21.17 1.92 -40.49
CA ARG A 170 20.70 0.57 -40.12
C ARG A 170 19.45 0.22 -40.91
N ARG A 171 19.42 -1.00 -41.44
CA ARG A 171 18.26 -1.58 -42.14
C ARG A 171 17.98 -2.97 -41.57
N TRP A 172 16.78 -3.48 -41.81
CA TRP A 172 16.49 -4.89 -41.53
C TRP A 172 17.46 -5.78 -42.34
N GLY A 173 17.97 -6.85 -41.70
CA GLY A 173 18.89 -7.78 -42.36
C GLY A 173 20.32 -7.27 -42.59
N THR A 174 20.73 -6.11 -42.03
CA THR A 174 22.14 -5.69 -42.11
C THR A 174 22.99 -6.59 -41.20
N PRO A 175 23.99 -7.33 -41.72
CA PRO A 175 24.76 -8.30 -40.94
C PRO A 175 25.72 -7.61 -39.96
N ASP A 176 26.07 -8.31 -38.87
CA ASP A 176 26.78 -7.73 -37.72
C ASP A 176 28.21 -7.24 -38.04
N PHE A 177 28.89 -7.83 -39.03
CA PHE A 177 30.21 -7.36 -39.46
C PHE A 177 30.19 -5.99 -40.15
N VAL A 178 29.02 -5.54 -40.63
CA VAL A 178 28.80 -4.18 -41.15
C VAL A 178 28.51 -3.19 -40.00
N LYS A 179 28.17 -3.69 -38.80
CA LYS A 179 27.70 -2.91 -37.63
C LYS A 179 28.81 -2.43 -36.68
N GLY A 180 30.08 -2.46 -37.08
CA GLY A 180 31.16 -1.90 -36.28
C GLY A 180 30.99 -0.38 -36.09
N ALA A 181 30.20 0.05 -35.08
CA ALA A 181 30.27 1.36 -34.38
C ALA A 181 29.01 1.78 -33.58
N ARG A 182 27.84 1.11 -33.65
CA ARG A 182 26.59 1.72 -33.12
C ARG A 182 25.74 0.96 -32.10
N SER A 183 26.13 -0.22 -31.64
CA SER A 183 25.35 -0.95 -30.62
C SER A 183 25.28 -0.24 -29.25
N THR A 184 26.04 0.84 -29.04
CA THR A 184 26.15 1.53 -27.74
C THR A 184 25.45 2.89 -27.65
N LEU A 185 24.93 3.47 -28.74
CA LEU A 185 24.37 4.84 -28.69
C LEU A 185 22.99 4.96 -28.01
N TYR A 186 22.27 3.85 -27.82
CA TYR A 186 20.90 3.85 -27.28
C TYR A 186 20.72 2.96 -26.04
N ASN A 187 21.83 2.47 -25.47
CA ASN A 187 21.86 1.57 -24.31
C ASN A 187 22.37 2.23 -23.01
N ASN A 188 22.46 3.57 -22.98
CA ASN A 188 22.74 4.33 -21.75
C ASN A 188 21.42 4.86 -21.17
#